data_AF-A0A254UC52-F1
#
_entry.id   AF-A0A254UC52-F1
#
_cell.length_a   1.000
_cell.length_b   1.000
_cell.length_c   1.000
_cell.angle_alpha   90.00
_cell.angle_beta   90.00
_cell.angle_gamma   90.00
#
_symmetry.space_group_name_H-M   'P 1'
#
loop_
_entity.id
_entity.type
_entity.pdbx_description
1 polymer ?
#
loop_
_entity_poly.entity_id
_entity_poly.type
_entity_poly.pdbx_seq_one_letter_code
_entity_poly.pdbx_strand_id
1 'polypeptide(L)'
;MSSAFLGLATFRDYGPELTLLLSDLFWFTIVMQWPPFWIQCWTITWAILSDRSSNPAFPRSLAILNFIAPLALSSATAIHLYHHGPYAWNGALSFWFAFVLFFAQIALDLITIGRNVLEHRRLEFNERTI
;
A
#
# COMPACT_ATOMS: atom_id res chain seq x y z
N MET A 1 -8.15 13.69 0.91
CA MET A 1 -7.91 14.92 1.69
C MET A 1 -6.63 15.62 1.26
N SER A 2 -5.52 14.90 1.04
CA SER A 2 -4.25 15.48 0.57
C SER A 2 -4.37 16.38 -0.67
N SER A 3 -5.10 15.93 -1.71
CA SER A 3 -5.30 16.68 -2.96
C SER A 3 -5.90 18.08 -2.78
N ALA A 4 -6.66 18.32 -1.70
CA ALA A 4 -7.21 19.64 -1.42
C ALA A 4 -6.13 20.69 -1.15
N PHE A 5 -4.98 20.30 -0.57
CA PHE A 5 -3.87 21.23 -0.31
C PHE A 5 -3.20 21.70 -1.61
N LEU A 6 -3.01 20.81 -2.59
CA LEU A 6 -2.52 21.21 -3.92
C LEU A 6 -3.54 22.06 -4.65
N GLY A 7 -4.83 21.72 -4.56
CA GLY A 7 -5.90 22.54 -5.12
C GLY A 7 -5.85 23.98 -4.58
N LEU A 8 -5.69 24.13 -3.26
CA LEU A 8 -5.50 25.44 -2.63
C LEU A 8 -4.21 26.11 -3.10
N ALA A 9 -3.08 25.41 -3.16
CA ALA A 9 -1.80 25.98 -3.62
C ALA A 9 -1.88 26.55 -5.05
N THR A 10 -2.75 26.01 -5.90
CA THR A 10 -2.96 26.49 -7.29
C THR A 10 -4.06 27.54 -7.43
N PHE A 11 -4.92 27.72 -6.43
CA PHE A 11 -6.12 28.58 -6.54
C PHE A 11 -5.78 30.07 -6.68
N ARG A 12 -4.71 30.52 -6.01
CA ARG A 12 -4.15 31.88 -6.10
C ARG A 12 -2.72 31.88 -5.57
N ASP A 13 -2.02 32.99 -5.71
CA ASP A 13 -0.73 33.19 -5.06
C ASP A 13 -0.93 33.48 -3.56
N TYR A 14 -0.28 32.68 -2.71
CA TYR A 14 -0.26 32.84 -1.25
C TYR A 14 1.10 33.31 -0.72
N GLY A 15 2.10 33.50 -1.60
CA GLY A 15 3.48 33.72 -1.21
C GLY A 15 4.26 32.42 -0.96
N PRO A 16 5.59 32.50 -0.82
CA PRO A 16 6.46 31.33 -0.79
C PRO A 16 6.29 30.48 0.49
N GLU A 17 6.13 31.09 1.66
CA GLU A 17 6.04 30.38 2.93
C GLU A 17 4.75 29.55 3.04
N LEU A 18 3.62 30.13 2.63
CA LEU A 18 2.32 29.43 2.66
C LEU A 18 2.26 28.34 1.59
N THR A 19 2.82 28.59 0.41
CA THR A 19 2.93 27.56 -0.64
C THR A 19 3.75 26.37 -0.18
N LEU A 20 4.86 26.61 0.54
CA LEU A 20 5.68 25.55 1.13
C LEU A 20 4.89 24.75 2.17
N LEU A 21 4.19 25.43 3.10
CA LEU A 21 3.34 24.76 4.08
C LEU A 21 2.24 23.90 3.43
N LEU A 22 1.62 24.39 2.35
CA LEU A 22 0.61 23.63 1.60
C LEU A 22 1.22 22.40 0.91
N SER A 23 2.43 22.52 0.37
CA SER A 23 3.20 21.40 -0.18
C SER A 23 3.49 20.36 0.89
N ASP A 24 3.97 20.78 2.07
CA ASP A 24 4.25 19.89 3.19
C ASP A 24 2.98 19.18 3.67
N LEU A 25 1.86 19.90 3.82
CA LEU A 25 0.58 19.31 4.19
C LEU A 25 0.10 18.27 3.17
N PHE A 26 0.26 18.54 1.86
CA PHE A 26 -0.04 17.56 0.82
C PHE A 26 0.77 16.26 1.03
N TRP A 27 2.09 16.42 1.14
CA TRP A 27 3.04 15.31 1.21
C TRP A 27 2.89 14.48 2.49
N PHE A 28 2.76 15.12 3.66
CA PHE A 28 2.60 14.40 4.91
C PHE A 28 1.24 13.68 4.98
N THR A 29 0.17 14.30 4.50
CA THR A 29 -1.16 13.65 4.53
C THR A 29 -1.32 12.53 3.51
N ILE A 30 -0.63 12.57 2.36
CA ILE A 30 -0.65 11.43 1.42
C ILE A 30 0.06 10.21 2.01
N VAL A 31 1.17 10.39 2.73
CA VAL A 31 1.91 9.28 3.36
C VAL A 31 1.18 8.72 4.58
N MET A 32 0.44 9.56 5.34
CA MET A 32 -0.30 9.12 6.53
C MET A 32 -1.55 8.28 6.25
N GLN A 33 -1.89 8.02 4.98
CA GLN A 33 -3.03 7.19 4.61
C GLN A 33 -2.76 5.67 4.71
N TRP A 34 -1.74 5.26 5.47
CA TRP A 34 -1.40 3.85 5.66
C TRP A 34 -2.39 3.03 6.53
N PRO A 35 -3.20 3.56 7.47
CA PRO A 35 -4.07 2.71 8.30
C PRO A 35 -5.12 1.87 7.53
N PRO A 36 -5.79 2.37 6.49
CA PRO A 36 -6.64 1.54 5.63
C PRO A 36 -5.89 0.34 5.01
N PHE A 37 -4.61 0.52 4.68
CA PHE A 37 -3.78 -0.53 4.12
C PHE A 37 -3.54 -1.67 5.12
N TRP A 38 -3.47 -1.38 6.43
CA TRP A 38 -3.42 -2.41 7.47
C TRP A 38 -4.66 -3.30 7.44
N ILE A 39 -5.83 -2.67 7.41
CA ILE A 39 -7.11 -3.38 7.41
C ILE A 39 -7.19 -4.27 6.16
N GLN A 40 -6.80 -3.74 4.99
CA GLN A 40 -6.74 -4.51 3.75
C GLN A 40 -5.83 -5.74 3.89
N CYS A 41 -4.57 -5.55 4.27
CA CYS A 41 -3.59 -6.63 4.30
C CYS A 41 -3.94 -7.70 5.35
N TRP A 42 -4.43 -7.30 6.52
CA TRP A 42 -4.86 -8.25 7.55
C TRP A 42 -6.14 -8.97 7.21
N THR A 43 -7.06 -8.32 6.48
CA THR A 43 -8.25 -9.00 5.93
C THR A 43 -7.83 -10.08 4.93
N ILE A 44 -6.87 -9.78 4.04
CA ILE A 44 -6.33 -10.76 3.09
C ILE A 44 -5.65 -11.90 3.85
N THR A 45 -4.78 -11.58 4.82
CA THR A 45 -4.14 -12.58 5.68
C THR A 45 -5.17 -13.51 6.32
N TRP A 46 -6.21 -12.95 6.92
CA TRP A 46 -7.30 -13.70 7.54
C TRP A 46 -8.01 -14.61 6.54
N ALA A 47 -8.35 -14.11 5.35
CA ALA A 47 -8.97 -14.89 4.30
C ALA A 47 -8.11 -16.08 3.87
N ILE A 48 -6.80 -15.86 3.66
CA ILE A 48 -5.86 -16.92 3.28
C ILE A 48 -5.74 -17.97 4.38
N LEU A 49 -5.67 -17.57 5.65
CA LEU A 49 -5.53 -18.51 6.76
C LEU A 49 -6.84 -19.28 7.05
N SER A 50 -7.99 -18.66 6.79
CA SER A 50 -9.31 -19.25 6.98
C SER A 50 -9.69 -20.26 5.89
N ASP A 51 -9.12 -20.12 4.69
CA ASP A 51 -9.30 -21.09 3.61
C ASP A 51 -8.76 -22.46 4.04
N ARG A 52 -9.59 -23.51 4.01
CA ARG A 52 -9.21 -24.90 4.29
C ARG A 52 -9.39 -25.82 3.08
N SER A 53 -9.62 -25.24 1.90
CA SER A 53 -9.75 -26.02 0.67
C SER A 53 -8.45 -26.73 0.31
N SER A 54 -8.58 -27.83 -0.45
CA SER A 54 -7.44 -28.60 -0.96
C SER A 54 -6.65 -27.84 -2.04
N ASN A 55 -7.29 -26.87 -2.71
CA ASN A 55 -6.67 -25.99 -3.69
C ASN A 55 -6.95 -24.52 -3.30
N PRO A 56 -6.17 -23.95 -2.36
CA PRO A 56 -6.43 -22.63 -1.84
C PRO A 56 -6.27 -21.56 -2.92
N ALA A 57 -7.17 -20.57 -2.90
CA ALA A 57 -7.14 -19.49 -3.88
C ALA A 57 -5.85 -18.67 -3.78
N PHE A 58 -5.18 -18.61 -2.64
CA PHE A 58 -3.95 -17.84 -2.47
C PHE A 58 -2.86 -18.68 -1.82
N PRO A 59 -1.58 -18.46 -2.17
CA PRO A 59 -0.47 -19.15 -1.53
C PRO A 59 -0.34 -18.69 -0.07
N ARG A 60 -0.07 -19.63 0.84
CA ARG A 60 0.04 -19.34 2.29
C ARG A 60 1.19 -18.38 2.62
N SER A 61 2.24 -18.33 1.81
CA SER A 61 3.34 -17.36 1.96
C SER A 61 2.87 -15.92 1.83
N LEU A 62 1.85 -15.67 1.01
CA LEU A 62 1.27 -14.33 0.82
C LEU A 62 0.58 -13.83 2.10
N ALA A 63 0.08 -14.73 2.94
CA ALA A 63 -0.46 -14.37 4.26
C ALA A 63 0.62 -13.81 5.19
N ILE A 64 1.81 -14.42 5.20
CA ILE A 64 2.93 -13.95 6.04
C ILE A 64 3.38 -12.55 5.58
N LEU A 65 3.49 -12.36 4.26
CA LEU A 65 3.85 -11.06 3.70
C LEU A 65 2.80 -10.00 4.05
N ASN A 66 1.52 -10.28 3.82
CA ASN A 66 0.42 -9.37 4.12
C ASN A 66 0.26 -9.11 5.64
N PHE A 67 0.74 -10.00 6.49
CA PHE A 67 0.74 -9.75 7.92
C PHE A 67 1.87 -8.79 8.35
N ILE A 68 3.07 -8.97 7.80
CA ILE A 68 4.28 -8.26 8.22
C ILE A 68 4.44 -6.90 7.51
N ALA A 69 4.13 -6.83 6.21
CA ALA A 69 4.27 -5.62 5.40
C ALA A 69 3.59 -4.37 6.03
N PRO A 70 2.33 -4.42 6.51
CA PRO A 70 1.72 -3.27 7.15
C PRO A 70 2.45 -2.82 8.42
N LEU A 71 2.97 -3.76 9.24
CA LEU A 71 3.76 -3.43 10.43
C LEU A 71 5.05 -2.67 10.08
N ALA A 72 5.70 -3.06 8.99
CA ALA A 72 6.86 -2.35 8.47
C ALA A 72 6.47 -0.96 7.92
N LEU A 73 5.29 -0.82 7.31
CA LEU A 73 4.77 0.46 6.82
C LEU A 73 4.46 1.47 7.93
N SER A 74 4.07 1.06 9.14
CA SER A 74 3.85 2.03 10.23
C SER A 74 5.10 2.77 10.65
N SER A 75 6.29 2.27 10.31
CA SER A 75 7.55 3.01 10.47
C SER A 75 7.57 4.34 9.69
N ALA A 76 6.71 4.50 8.68
CA ALA A 76 6.50 5.77 7.98
C ALA A 76 5.96 6.88 8.91
N THR A 77 5.34 6.55 10.05
CA THR A 77 4.92 7.56 11.05
C THR A 77 6.10 8.35 11.63
N ALA A 78 7.30 7.76 11.65
CA ALA A 78 8.52 8.38 12.14
C ALA A 78 8.94 9.62 11.35
N ILE A 79 8.33 9.87 10.20
CA ILE A 79 8.57 11.03 9.35
C ILE A 79 8.30 12.37 10.05
N HIS A 80 7.47 12.38 11.10
CA HIS A 80 7.20 13.56 11.93
C HIS A 80 8.23 13.78 13.04
N LEU A 81 9.09 12.78 13.31
CA LEU A 81 9.96 12.77 14.47
C LEU A 81 11.38 13.24 14.15
N TYR A 82 11.81 13.06 12.90
CA TYR A 82 13.19 13.32 12.49
C TYR A 82 13.25 14.29 11.31
N HIS A 83 14.03 15.35 11.45
CA HIS A 83 14.30 16.29 10.35
C HIS A 83 15.41 15.81 9.41
N HIS A 84 16.31 14.94 9.89
CA HIS A 84 17.47 14.43 9.16
C HIS A 84 17.70 12.94 9.44
N GLY A 85 18.44 12.28 8.54
CA GLY A 85 18.79 10.86 8.68
C GLY A 85 17.81 9.92 7.97
N PRO A 86 17.93 8.60 8.20
CA PRO A 86 17.20 7.58 7.45
C PRO A 86 15.67 7.60 7.69
N TYR A 87 15.23 8.19 8.81
CA TYR A 87 13.83 8.37 9.17
C TYR A 87 13.27 9.77 8.82
N ALA A 88 14.04 10.62 8.13
CA ALA A 88 13.55 11.92 7.67
C ALA A 88 12.49 11.79 6.57
N TRP A 89 11.86 12.91 6.21
CA TRP A 89 10.86 12.98 5.13
C TRP A 89 11.32 12.38 3.80
N ASN A 90 12.56 12.59 3.42
CA ASN A 90 13.19 12.03 2.23
C ASN A 90 14.08 10.81 2.53
N GLY A 91 13.95 10.25 3.74
CA GLY A 91 14.80 9.20 4.28
C GLY A 91 14.55 7.84 3.63
N ALA A 92 15.58 6.99 3.64
CA ALA A 92 15.54 5.65 3.07
C ALA A 92 14.48 4.76 3.74
N LEU A 93 14.26 4.89 5.06
CA LEU A 93 13.36 4.02 5.83
C LEU A 93 11.93 4.55 5.88
N SER A 94 11.76 5.84 6.18
CA SER A 94 10.41 6.41 6.36
C SER A 94 9.67 6.62 5.03
N PHE A 95 10.39 6.96 3.95
CA PHE A 95 9.77 7.23 2.65
C PHE A 95 10.01 6.09 1.67
N TRP A 96 11.27 5.84 1.27
CA TRP A 96 11.56 4.91 0.18
C TRP A 96 11.23 3.46 0.48
N PHE A 97 11.59 2.97 1.66
CA PHE A 97 11.28 1.60 2.06
C PHE A 97 9.76 1.38 2.17
N ALA A 98 9.03 2.29 2.82
CA ALA A 98 7.58 2.23 2.90
C ALA A 98 6.91 2.28 1.51
N PHE A 99 7.41 3.16 0.63
CA PHE A 99 6.93 3.28 -0.75
C PHE A 99 7.13 1.98 -1.54
N VAL A 100 8.36 1.46 -1.59
CA VAL A 100 8.66 0.21 -2.32
C VAL A 100 7.85 -0.95 -1.77
N LEU A 101 7.73 -1.06 -0.44
CA LEU A 101 6.99 -2.13 0.21
C LEU A 101 5.49 -2.07 -0.12
N PHE A 102 4.89 -0.88 -0.13
CA PHE A 102 3.51 -0.67 -0.52
C PHE A 102 3.24 -1.13 -1.96
N PHE A 103 4.05 -0.66 -2.92
CA PHE A 103 3.87 -1.04 -4.32
C PHE A 103 4.16 -2.52 -4.57
N ALA A 104 5.18 -3.08 -3.92
CA ALA A 104 5.49 -4.50 -4.03
C ALA A 104 4.35 -5.38 -3.51
N GLN A 105 3.77 -5.03 -2.36
CA GLN A 105 2.62 -5.75 -1.79
C GLN A 105 1.43 -5.72 -2.77
N ILE A 106 1.06 -4.53 -3.28
CA ILE A 106 -0.09 -4.41 -4.19
C ILE A 106 0.16 -5.19 -5.48
N ALA A 107 1.37 -5.12 -6.03
CA ALA A 107 1.73 -5.87 -7.23
C ALA A 107 1.62 -7.37 -7.00
N LEU A 108 2.10 -7.89 -5.86
CA LEU A 108 2.04 -9.31 -5.54
C LEU A 108 0.60 -9.82 -5.38
N ASP A 109 -0.25 -9.06 -4.70
CA ASP A 109 -1.67 -9.38 -4.57
C ASP A 109 -2.35 -9.40 -5.96
N LEU A 110 -2.14 -8.36 -6.77
CA LEU A 110 -2.73 -8.25 -8.11
C LEU A 110 -2.28 -9.38 -9.03
N ILE A 111 -0.98 -9.70 -9.04
CA ILE A 111 -0.42 -10.79 -9.85
C ILE A 111 -1.04 -12.12 -9.42
N THR A 112 -1.17 -12.36 -8.11
CA THR A 112 -1.73 -13.61 -7.60
C THR A 112 -3.21 -13.74 -7.98
N ILE A 113 -4.00 -12.69 -7.74
CA ILE A 113 -5.42 -12.66 -8.17
C ILE A 113 -5.54 -12.90 -9.67
N GLY A 114 -4.74 -12.20 -10.48
CA GLY A 114 -4.75 -12.32 -11.93
C GLY A 114 -4.45 -13.75 -12.40
N ARG A 115 -3.43 -14.39 -11.81
CA ARG A 115 -3.07 -15.78 -12.10
C ARG A 115 -4.22 -16.74 -11.77
N ASN A 116 -4.84 -16.60 -10.60
CA ASN A 116 -5.93 -17.46 -10.18
C ASN A 116 -7.17 -17.33 -11.06
N VAL A 117 -7.52 -16.11 -11.46
CA VAL A 117 -8.66 -15.84 -12.36
C VAL A 117 -8.41 -16.47 -13.73
N LEU A 118 -7.18 -16.37 -14.26
CA LEU A 118 -6.82 -16.98 -15.54
C LEU A 118 -6.83 -18.52 -15.46
N GLU A 119 -6.35 -19.10 -14.37
CA GLU A 119 -6.39 -20.55 -14.15
C GLU A 119 -7.83 -21.06 -14.05
N HIS A 120 -8.70 -20.39 -13.30
CA HIS A 120 -10.12 -20.77 -13.21
C HIS A 120 -10.82 -20.71 -14.57
N ARG A 121 -10.62 -19.63 -15.35
CA ARG A 121 -11.18 -19.53 -16.71
C ARG A 121 -10.69 -20.63 -17.64
N ARG A 122 -9.43 -21.04 -17.50
CA ARG A 122 -8.85 -22.11 -18.32
C ARG A 122 -9.48 -23.47 -18.00
N LEU A 123 -9.74 -23.74 -16.72
CA LEU A 123 -10.40 -24.97 -16.28
C LEU A 123 -11.85 -25.03 -16.77
N GLU A 124 -12.62 -23.94 -16.61
CA GLU A 124 -14.00 -23.85 -17.11
C GLU A 124 -14.08 -24.03 -18.64
N PHE A 125 -13.10 -23.53 -19.39
CA PHE A 125 -13.07 -23.71 -20.84
C PHE A 125 -12.82 -25.17 -21.23
N ASN A 126 -11.86 -25.83 -20.57
CA ASN A 126 -11.55 -27.24 -20.84
C ASN A 126 -12.74 -28.16 -20.53
N GLU A 127 -13.47 -27.92 -19.43
CA GLU A 127 -14.66 -28.70 -19.06
C GLU A 127 -15.80 -28.58 -20.10
N ARG A 128 -15.90 -27.45 -20.80
CA ARG A 128 -16.93 -27.26 -21.86
C ARG A 128 -16.59 -27.89 -23.20
N THR A 129 -15.31 -28.24 -23.41
CA THR A 129 -14.83 -28.82 -24.67
C THR A 129 -14.76 -30.35 -24.67
N ILE A 130 -15.04 -30.98 -23.53
CA ILE A 130 -15.15 -32.44 -23.33
C ILE A 130 -16.64 -32.81 -23.34
#